data_AF-A0AAW5B606-F1
#
_entry.id   AF-A0AAW5B606-F1
#
_cell.length_a   1.000
_cell.length_b   1.000
_cell.length_c   1.000
_cell.angle_alpha   90.00
_cell.angle_beta   90.00
_cell.angle_gamma   90.00
#
_symmetry.space_group_name_H-M   'P 1'
#
loop_
_entity.id
_entity.type
_entity.pdbx_description
1 polymer ?
#
loop_
_entity_poly.entity_id
_entity_poly.type
_entity_poly.pdbx_seq_one_letter_code
_entity_poly.pdbx_strand_id
1 'polypeptide(L)' 'MGWIAVMVLVLVSITVDVLWIDIERKRWSWLNNSTKLQLAIFLGAFSVVSGVIYYVMS' A
#
# COMPACT_ATOMS: atom_id res chain seq x y z
N MET A 1 0.25 12.31 -16.19
CA MET A 1 -0.75 11.56 -15.38
C MET A 1 -1.09 12.43 -14.18
N GLY A 2 -2.38 12.69 -13.91
CA GLY A 2 -2.74 13.51 -12.74
C GLY A 2 -2.33 12.80 -11.45
N TRP A 3 -1.86 13.55 -10.45
CA TRP A 3 -1.41 13.03 -9.15
C TRP A 3 -2.44 12.07 -8.50
N ILE A 4 -3.73 12.34 -8.70
CA ILE A 4 -4.86 11.50 -8.26
C ILE A 4 -4.77 10.10 -8.89
N ALA A 5 -4.48 10.01 -10.18
CA ALA A 5 -4.38 8.73 -10.88
C ALA A 5 -3.22 7.88 -10.32
N VAL A 6 -2.11 8.53 -9.97
CA VAL A 6 -0.95 7.86 -9.35
C VAL A 6 -1.31 7.32 -7.96
N MET A 7 -1.97 8.13 -7.12
CA MET A 7 -2.39 7.65 -5.79
C MET A 7 -3.40 6.51 -5.88
N VAL A 8 -4.34 6.56 -6.82
CA VAL A 8 -5.30 5.47 -7.06
C VAL A 8 -4.57 4.19 -7.49
N LEU A 9 -3.61 4.29 -8.41
CA LEU A 9 -2.81 3.13 -8.84
C LEU A 9 -1.99 2.54 -7.68
N VAL A 10 -1.38 3.38 -6.85
CA VAL A 10 -0.63 2.94 -5.65
C VAL A 10 -1.56 2.20 -4.69
N LEU A 11 -2.72 2.78 -4.34
CA LEU A 11 -3.69 2.17 -3.44
C LEU A 11 -4.21 0.83 -3.96
N VAL A 12 -4.59 0.77 -5.24
CA VAL A 12 -5.09 -0.47 -5.85
C VAL A 12 -3.99 -1.52 -5.88
N SER A 13 -2.76 -1.15 -6.28
CA SER A 13 -1.64 -2.09 -6.37
C SER A 13 -1.34 -2.76 -5.02
N ILE A 14 -1.26 -1.99 -3.94
CA ILE A 14 -0.97 -2.53 -2.61
C ILE A 14 -2.16 -3.34 -2.09
N THR A 15 -3.39 -2.88 -2.31
CA THR A 15 -4.58 -3.60 -1.85
C THR A 15 -4.68 -4.97 -2.52
N VAL A 16 -4.45 -5.03 -3.84
CA VAL A 16 -4.42 -6.28 -4.59
C VAL A 16 -3.24 -7.16 -4.17
N ASP A 17 -2.06 -6.58 -3.93
CA ASP A 17 -0.88 -7.33 -3.52
C ASP A 17 -1.06 -7.96 -2.13
N VAL A 18 -1.54 -7.19 -1.15
CA VAL A 18 -1.68 -7.61 0.25
C VAL A 18 -2.91 -8.50 0.48
N LEU A 19 -4.03 -8.24 -0.22
CA LEU A 19 -5.28 -8.99 0.01
C LEU A 19 -5.48 -10.15 -0.96
N TRP A 20 -4.96 -10.08 -2.19
CA TRP A 20 -5.29 -11.02 -3.25
C TRP A 20 -4.11 -11.87 -3.70
N ILE A 21 -2.95 -11.27 -3.96
CA ILE A 21 -1.79 -11.98 -4.53
C ILE A 21 -1.03 -12.74 -3.43
N ASP A 22 -0.89 -12.17 -2.25
CA ASP A 22 -0.17 -12.81 -1.14
C ASP A 22 -1.07 -13.77 -0.33
N ILE A 23 -1.67 -14.75 -1.01
CA ILE A 23 -2.58 -15.77 -0.42
C ILE A 23 -1.87 -16.56 0.69
N GLU A 24 -0.60 -16.91 0.46
CA GLU A 24 0.22 -17.63 1.46
C GLU A 24 0.86 -16.68 2.48
N ARG A 25 0.65 -15.36 2.34
CA ARG A 25 1.25 -14.31 3.17
C ARG A 25 2.76 -14.49 3.36
N LYS A 26 3.48 -14.93 2.32
CA LYS A 26 4.92 -15.17 2.39
C LYS A 26 5.71 -13.87 2.26
N ARG A 27 5.23 -12.92 1.45
CA ARG A 27 5.88 -11.61 1.27
C ARG A 27 5.59 -10.68 2.43
N TRP A 28 4.37 -10.72 2.93
CA TRP A 28 3.90 -9.92 4.06
C TRP A 28 3.70 -10.78 5.31
N SER A 29 4.59 -11.76 5.56
CA SER A 29 4.47 -12.71 6.68
C SER A 29 4.46 -12.03 8.05
N TRP A 30 5.14 -10.88 8.15
CA TRP A 30 5.15 -10.00 9.32
C TRP A 30 3.80 -9.26 9.54
N LEU A 31 2.98 -9.10 8.49
CA LEU A 31 1.61 -8.57 8.58
C LEU A 31 0.59 -9.68 8.89
N ASN A 32 1.00 -10.95 8.95
CA ASN A 32 0.06 -12.06 9.06
C ASN A 32 -0.68 -12.08 10.41
N ASN A 33 0.00 -11.65 11.49
CA ASN A 33 -0.57 -11.53 12.83
C ASN A 33 -1.01 -10.10 13.17
N SER A 34 -1.09 -9.22 12.17
CA SER A 34 -1.42 -7.82 12.37
C SER A 34 -2.91 -7.59 12.55
N THR A 35 -3.25 -6.68 13.45
CA THR A 35 -4.64 -6.24 13.61
C THR A 35 -5.10 -5.41 12.41
N LYS A 36 -6.42 -5.33 12.18
CA LYS A 36 -7.00 -4.49 11.12
C LYS A 36 -6.53 -3.02 11.21
N LEU A 37 -6.25 -2.55 12.42
CA LEU A 37 -5.72 -1.21 12.66
C LEU A 37 -4.26 -1.06 12.21
N GLN A 38 -3.40 -2.05 12.48
CA GLN A 38 -2.02 -2.06 11.99
C GLN A 38 -1.97 -2.13 10.46
N LEU A 39 -2.85 -2.92 9.84
CA LEU A 39 -2.97 -2.98 8.38
C LEU A 39 -3.39 -1.62 7.79
N ALA A 40 -4.37 -0.95 8.41
CA ALA A 40 -4.82 0.36 7.96
C ALA A 40 -3.73 1.43 8.10
N ILE A 41 -2.97 1.42 9.20
CA ILE A 41 -1.81 2.30 9.40
C ILE A 41 -0.74 2.03 8.34
N PHE A 42 -0.43 0.76 8.07
CA PHE A 42 0.54 0.37 7.05
C PHE A 42 0.14 0.89 5.66
N LEU A 43 -1.09 0.62 5.23
CA LEU A 43 -1.63 1.08 3.94
C LEU A 43 -1.64 2.61 3.84
N GLY A 44 -2.05 3.30 4.91
CA GLY A 44 -2.08 4.75 4.98
C GLY A 44 -0.67 5.35 4.89
N ALA A 45 0.27 4.87 5.72
CA ALA A 45 1.65 5.34 5.72
C ALA A 45 2.34 5.10 4.37
N PHE A 46 2.16 3.92 3.78
CA PHE A 46 2.73 3.60 2.48
C PHE A 46 2.20 4.53 1.38
N SER A 47 0.89 4.79 1.38
CA SER A 47 0.25 5.67 0.40
C SER A 47 0.73 7.12 0.53
N VAL A 48 0.85 7.62 1.76
CA VAL A 48 1.36 8.98 2.02
C VAL A 48 2.83 9.10 1.58
N VAL A 49 3.69 8.17 1.99
CA VAL A 49 5.11 8.18 1.62
C VAL A 49 5.29 8.09 0.10
N SER A 50 4.53 7.20 -0.57
CA SER A 50 4.56 7.09 -2.03
C SER A 50 4.11 8.39 -2.72
N GLY A 51 3.08 9.05 -2.19
CA GLY A 51 2.61 10.35 -2.67
C GLY A 51 3.66 11.44 -2.51
N VAL A 52 4.34 11.49 -1.37
CA VAL A 52 5.45 12.44 -1.11
C VAL A 52 6.60 12.19 -2.08
N ILE A 53 7.01 10.93 -2.27
CA ILE A 53 8.06 10.56 -3.23
C ILE A 53 7.68 11.02 -4.64
N TYR A 54 6.45 10.72 -5.08
CA TYR A 54 5.97 11.15 -6.40
C TYR A 54 5.99 12.68 -6.55
N TYR A 55 5.55 13.42 -5.54
CA TYR A 55 5.55 14.88 -5.55
C TYR A 55 6.98 15.46 -5.61
N VAL A 56 7.92 14.88 -4.86
CA VAL A 56 9.32 15.34 -4.83
C VAL A 56 10.07 15.02 -6.13
N MET A 57 9.75 13.89 -6.76
CA MET A 57 10.42 13.45 -8.00
C MET A 57 9.76 13.99 -9.29
N SER A 58 8.62 14.67 -9.17
CA SER A 58 7.92 15.33 -10.27
C SER A 58 8.32 16.78 -10.42
#